data_AF-A0A7K0XFE6-F1
#
_entry.id   AF-A0A7K0XFE6-F1
#
_cell.length_a   1.000
_cell.length_b   1.000
_cell.length_c   1.000
_cell.angle_alpha   90.00
_cell.angle_beta   90.00
_cell.angle_gamma   90.00
#
_symmetry.space_group_name_H-M   'P 1'
#
loop_
_entity.id
_entity.type
_entity.pdbx_description
1 polymer ?
#
loop_
_entity_poly.entity_id
_entity_poly.type
_entity_poly.pdbx_seq_one_letter_code
_entity_poly.pdbx_strand_id
1 'polypeptide(L)'
;MPSPTFWLRTNSQHYLLRDSQARVARKHGYAPPSTAGSFFWTKVFLPIYRVMPWGLRRRIMVAIPGSHTKQWAKQGLPEGPAV
;
A
#
# COMPACT_ATOMS: atom_id res chain seq x y z
N MET A 1 -14.56 -16.11 2.43
CA MET A 1 -13.41 -15.75 3.30
C MET A 1 -12.38 -15.02 2.45
N PRO A 2 -11.85 -13.86 2.86
CA PRO A 2 -10.75 -13.23 2.12
C PRO A 2 -9.60 -14.25 1.99
N SER A 3 -9.02 -14.37 0.80
CA SER A 3 -7.90 -15.30 0.61
C SER A 3 -6.72 -14.88 1.52
N PRO A 4 -5.87 -15.83 1.94
CA PRO A 4 -4.66 -15.52 2.73
C PRO A 4 -3.81 -14.42 2.07
N THR A 5 -3.75 -14.41 0.75
CA THR A 5 -3.05 -13.42 -0.07
C THR A 5 -3.69 -12.03 0.03
N PHE A 6 -5.03 -11.95 0.06
CA PHE A 6 -5.76 -10.69 0.23
C PHE A 6 -5.55 -10.12 1.64
N TRP A 7 -5.58 -10.98 2.66
CA TRP A 7 -5.27 -10.59 4.03
C TRP A 7 -3.85 -10.06 4.15
N LEU A 8 -2.87 -10.79 3.63
CA LEU A 8 -1.46 -10.39 3.64
C LEU A 8 -1.26 -9.05 2.92
N ARG A 9 -1.90 -8.88 1.76
CA ARG A 9 -1.85 -7.62 1.00
C ARG A 9 -2.40 -6.45 1.81
N THR A 10 -3.60 -6.59 2.34
CA THR A 10 -4.31 -5.50 3.00
C THR A 10 -3.52 -5.00 4.21
N ASN A 11 -2.99 -5.94 5.00
CA ASN A 11 -2.09 -5.61 6.10
C ASN A 11 -0.80 -4.94 5.60
N SER A 12 -0.12 -5.52 4.61
CA SER A 12 1.11 -4.95 4.04
C SER A 12 0.90 -3.51 3.56
N GLN A 13 -0.19 -3.26 2.81
CA GLN A 13 -0.53 -1.93 2.31
C GLN A 13 -0.81 -0.95 3.46
N HIS A 14 -1.55 -1.38 4.48
CA HIS A 14 -1.87 -0.55 5.65
C HIS A 14 -0.59 -0.06 6.35
N TYR A 15 0.35 -0.96 6.67
CA TYR A 15 1.58 -0.58 7.36
C TYR A 15 2.54 0.22 6.48
N LEU A 16 2.67 -0.12 5.20
CA LEU A 16 3.52 0.64 4.26
C LEU A 16 3.02 2.06 4.04
N LEU A 17 1.70 2.25 3.93
CA LEU A 17 1.09 3.58 3.80
C LEU A 17 1.34 4.41 5.06
N ARG A 18 1.08 3.83 6.24
CA ARG A 18 1.25 4.52 7.52
C ARG A 18 2.69 4.97 7.77
N ASP A 19 3.65 4.11 7.45
CA ASP A 19 5.08 4.40 7.48
C ASP A 19 5.47 5.49 6.47
N SER A 20 4.89 5.47 5.26
CA SER A 20 5.10 6.53 4.26
C SER A 20 4.54 7.88 4.73
N GLN A 21 3.34 7.89 5.32
CA GLN A 21 2.72 9.10 5.87
C GLN A 21 3.54 9.64 7.03
N ALA A 22 4.03 8.78 7.92
CA ALA A 22 4.91 9.19 9.03
C ALA A 22 6.21 9.83 8.52
N ARG A 23 6.82 9.32 7.45
CA ARG A 23 8.01 9.94 6.84
C ARG A 23 7.71 11.30 6.22
N VAL A 24 6.62 11.40 5.46
CA VAL A 24 6.21 12.66 4.82
C VAL A 24 5.90 13.70 5.88
N ALA A 25 5.12 13.35 6.91
CA ALA A 25 4.83 14.24 8.03
C ALA A 25 6.11 14.74 8.70
N ARG A 26 7.07 13.86 9.03
CA ARG A 26 8.38 14.24 9.58
C ARG A 26 9.17 15.18 8.65
N LYS A 27 9.15 14.93 7.34
CA LYS A 27 9.85 15.77 6.36
C LYS A 27 9.25 17.16 6.26
N HIS A 28 7.94 17.28 6.43
CA HIS A 28 7.21 18.55 6.34
C HIS A 28 6.96 19.21 7.71
N GLY A 29 7.53 18.68 8.79
CA GLY A 29 7.40 19.25 10.14
C GLY A 29 6.02 19.04 10.80
N TYR A 30 5.19 18.15 10.26
CA TYR A 30 3.89 17.80 10.85
C TYR A 30 4.03 16.66 11.87
N ALA A 31 3.11 16.63 12.84
CA ALA A 31 2.99 15.52 13.77
C ALA A 31 2.71 14.22 12.97
N PRO A 32 3.58 13.20 13.06
CA PRO A 32 3.37 11.98 12.31
C PRO A 32 2.13 11.24 12.84
N PRO A 33 1.34 10.58 11.96
CA PRO A 33 0.32 9.67 12.43
C PRO A 33 0.96 8.62 13.34
N SER A 34 0.26 8.27 14.44
CA SER A 34 0.70 7.19 15.33
C SER A 34 1.11 6.00 14.48
N THR A 35 2.27 5.39 14.71
CA THR A 35 2.69 4.15 14.02
C THR A 35 2.44 2.91 14.89
N ALA A 36 1.74 3.09 16.01
CA ALA A 36 1.35 2.02 16.91
C ALA A 36 0.36 1.09 16.21
N GLY A 37 0.81 -0.15 16.01
CA GLY A 37 0.08 -1.24 15.39
C GLY A 37 0.80 -2.55 15.72
N SER A 38 0.57 -3.59 14.93
CA SER A 38 1.19 -4.89 15.16
C SER A 38 2.72 -4.81 15.12
N PHE A 39 3.36 -5.26 16.21
CA PHE A 39 4.81 -5.27 16.37
C PHE A 39 5.51 -6.01 15.22
N PHE A 40 4.94 -7.14 14.79
CA PHE A 40 5.46 -7.91 13.66
C PHE A 40 5.56 -7.06 12.39
N TRP A 41 4.49 -6.34 12.04
CA TRP A 41 4.46 -5.54 10.83
C TRP A 41 5.40 -4.34 10.90
N THR A 42 5.43 -3.63 12.04
CA THR A 42 6.25 -2.43 12.18
C THR A 42 7.74 -2.73 12.36
N LYS A 43 8.10 -3.79 13.11
CA LYS A 43 9.50 -4.09 13.44
C LYS A 43 10.15 -5.20 12.61
N VAL A 44 9.37 -6.05 11.95
CA VAL A 44 9.91 -7.16 11.13
C VAL A 44 9.64 -6.90 9.65
N PHE A 45 8.38 -6.71 9.27
CA PHE A 45 8.01 -6.58 7.86
C PHE A 45 8.57 -5.31 7.21
N LEU A 46 8.38 -4.13 7.83
CA LEU A 46 8.86 -2.85 7.28
C LEU A 46 10.38 -2.83 7.00
N PRO A 47 11.28 -3.19 7.94
CA PRO A 47 12.71 -3.16 7.67
C PRO A 47 13.13 -4.19 6.60
N ILE A 48 12.55 -5.40 6.63
CA ILE A 48 12.81 -6.41 5.59
C ILE A 48 12.39 -5.87 4.21
N TYR A 49 11.19 -5.30 4.12
CA TYR A 49 10.69 -4.71 2.87
C TYR A 49 11.54 -3.52 2.39
N ARG A 50 12.16 -2.78 3.31
CA ARG A 50 13.03 -1.64 2.99
C ARG A 50 14.41 -2.05 2.47
N VAL A 51 14.99 -3.11 3.03
CA VAL A 51 16.29 -3.65 2.61
C VAL A 51 16.17 -4.51 1.34
N MET A 52 14.95 -4.93 1.02
CA MET A 52 14.69 -5.81 -0.11
C MET A 52 15.10 -5.18 -1.46
N PRO A 53 15.91 -5.88 -2.28
CA PRO A 53 16.28 -5.39 -3.60
C PRO A 53 15.07 -5.27 -4.52
N TRP A 54 15.12 -4.29 -5.42
CA TRP A 54 13.99 -3.91 -6.28
C TRP A 54 13.40 -5.08 -7.07
N GLY A 55 14.24 -6.02 -7.54
CA GLY A 55 13.79 -7.21 -8.26
C GLY A 55 12.83 -8.09 -7.46
N LEU A 56 13.11 -8.32 -6.18
CA LEU A 56 12.27 -9.13 -5.30
C LEU A 56 10.99 -8.36 -4.92
N ARG A 57 11.12 -7.05 -4.66
CA ARG A 57 9.98 -6.17 -4.41
C ARG A 57 9.00 -6.16 -5.60
N ARG A 58 9.51 -6.11 -6.83
CA ARG A 58 8.72 -6.17 -8.06
C ARG A 58 8.01 -7.51 -8.21
N ARG A 59 8.70 -8.63 -7.99
CA ARG A 59 8.09 -9.97 -8.03
C ARG A 59 6.94 -10.10 -7.03
N ILE A 60 7.13 -9.63 -5.80
CA ILE A 60 6.08 -9.61 -4.77
C ILE A 60 4.92 -8.71 -5.20
N MET A 61 5.21 -7.51 -5.73
CA MET A 61 4.17 -6.59 -6.18
C MET A 61 3.33 -7.16 -7.34
N VAL A 62 3.93 -7.95 -8.24
CA VAL A 62 3.23 -8.65 -9.33
C VAL A 62 2.50 -9.89 -8.84
N ALA A 63 3.08 -10.65 -7.92
CA ALA A 63 2.48 -11.87 -7.37
C ALA A 63 1.26 -11.59 -6.48
N ILE A 64 1.19 -10.42 -5.85
CA ILE A 64 0.04 -10.05 -5.02
C ILE A 64 -1.07 -9.47 -5.93
N PRO A 65 -2.26 -10.10 -6.00
CA PRO A 65 -3.39 -9.57 -6.76
C PRO A 65 -3.77 -8.19 -6.20
N GLY A 66 -3.92 -7.20 -7.06
CA GLY A 66 -3.98 -5.79 -6.65
C GLY A 66 -4.91 -4.95 -7.51
N SER A 67 -4.77 -3.63 -7.41
CA SER A 67 -5.50 -2.71 -8.28
C SER A 67 -5.27 -2.96 -9.77
N HIS A 68 -4.22 -3.69 -10.13
CA HIS A 68 -3.82 -3.97 -11.50
C HIS A 68 -4.63 -5.14 -12.07
N THR A 69 -5.19 -5.98 -11.20
CA THR A 69 -6.19 -7.02 -11.54
C THR A 69 -7.62 -6.53 -11.40
N LYS A 70 -7.84 -5.34 -10.81
CA LYS A 70 -9.17 -4.73 -10.78
C LYS A 70 -9.47 -4.21 -12.19
N GLN A 71 -10.42 -4.85 -12.87
CA GLN A 71 -11.12 -4.20 -13.98
C GLN A 71 -11.88 -3.02 -13.40
N TRP A 72 -11.31 -1.84 -13.53
CA TRP A 72 -12.05 -0.61 -13.33
C TRP A 72 -13.15 -0.56 -14.39
N ALA A 73 -14.38 -0.28 -13.99
CA ALA A 73 -15.42 0.06 -14.95
C ALA A 73 -14.88 1.19 -15.83
N LYS A 74 -14.91 1.01 -17.15
CA LYS A 74 -14.57 2.11 -18.06
C LYS A 74 -15.45 3.28 -17.66
N GLN A 75 -14.84 4.42 -17.35
CA GLN A 75 -15.59 5.66 -17.15
C GLN A 75 -16.52 5.79 -18.36
N GLY A 76 -17.83 5.80 -18.10
CA GLY A 76 -18.82 6.05 -19.13
C GLY A 76 -18.45 7.34 -19.84
N LEU A 77 -18.64 7.34 -21.16
CA LEU A 77 -18.47 8.52 -22.00
C LEU A 77 -19.15 9.71 -21.31
N PRO A 78 -18.51 10.89 -21.18
CA PRO A 78 -19.17 12.06 -20.62
C PRO A 78 -20.45 12.33 -21.43
N GLU A 79 -21.61 12.12 -20.81
CA GLU A 79 -22.89 12.42 -21.42
C GLU A 79 -23.08 13.94 -21.42
N GLY A 80 -22.78 14.54 -22.58
CA GLY A 80 -23.25 15.86 -22.94
C GLY A 80 -22.21 16.99 -22.85
N PRO A 81 -22.41 18.06 -23.64
CA PRO A 81 -21.57 19.25 -23.56
C PRO A 81 -21.75 19.91 -22.19
N ALA A 82 -20.62 20.25 -21.55
CA ALA A 82 -20.62 21.19 -20.44
C ALA A 82 -21.04 22.56 -21.01
N VAL A 83 -22.33 22.88 -20.90
CA VAL A 83 -22.91 24.20 -21.21
C VAL A 83 -23.16 24.93 -19.91
#